data_AF-A0AAU8RI30-F1
#
_entry.id   AF-A0AAU8RI30-F1
#
_cell.length_a   1.000
_cell.length_b   1.000
_cell.length_c   1.000
_cell.angle_alpha   90.00
_cell.angle_beta   90.00
_cell.angle_gamma   90.00
#
_symmetry.space_group_name_H-M   'P 1'
#
loop_
_entity.id
_entity.type
_entity.pdbx_description
1 polymer ?
#
loop_
_entity_poly.entity_id
_entity_poly.type
_entity_poly.pdbx_seq_one_letter_code
_entity_poly.pdbx_strand_id
1 'polypeptide(L)'
;MDQIEFPVIRINSKNWSDTEEGIPLETHYIYTPKTTIFNQYYLNKEVADCKGTIYKIIDRKQPDNFWRVIFSFIPGVYKAELVFQNTSKTITLPALKEDLIMGIKRFETEDTKNITKDWIAETESANSIREMLAGA
;
A
#
# COMPACT_ATOMS: atom_id res chain seq x y z
N MET A 1 -7.46 -17.34 -12.03
CA MET A 1 -7.13 -15.94 -11.69
C MET A 1 -6.40 -16.01 -10.38
N ASP A 2 -5.11 -15.71 -10.36
CA ASP A 2 -4.37 -15.68 -9.11
C ASP A 2 -4.98 -14.59 -8.21
N GLN A 3 -5.34 -14.99 -7.00
CA GLN A 3 -5.90 -14.10 -5.99
C GLN A 3 -4.75 -13.29 -5.39
N ILE A 4 -4.93 -11.97 -5.33
CA ILE A 4 -3.99 -11.05 -4.67
C ILE A 4 -3.73 -11.48 -3.23
N GLU A 5 -2.46 -11.53 -2.81
CA GLU A 5 -2.08 -11.88 -1.44
C GLU A 5 -1.69 -10.67 -0.61
N PHE A 6 -2.59 -10.28 0.30
CA PHE A 6 -2.34 -9.22 1.27
C PHE A 6 -1.37 -9.64 2.38
N PRO A 7 -0.65 -8.69 3.00
CA PRO A 7 -0.61 -7.25 2.68
C PRO A 7 0.01 -6.94 1.31
N VAL A 8 -0.35 -5.78 0.75
CA VAL A 8 0.26 -5.23 -0.48
C VAL A 8 0.86 -3.86 -0.21
N ILE A 9 1.99 -3.54 -0.82
CA ILE A 9 2.66 -2.26 -0.65
C ILE A 9 2.82 -1.54 -1.98
N ARG A 10 2.84 -0.21 -1.93
CA ARG A 10 3.12 0.60 -3.11
C ARG A 10 4.56 0.40 -3.58
N ILE A 11 4.73 0.45 -4.90
CA ILE A 11 6.04 0.43 -5.55
C ILE A 11 6.32 1.76 -6.26
N ASN A 12 7.55 1.92 -6.75
CA ASN A 12 8.06 3.11 -7.43
C ASN A 12 8.17 4.30 -6.47
N SER A 13 8.94 4.13 -5.40
CA SER A 13 9.07 5.07 -4.29
C SER A 13 9.56 6.47 -4.66
N LYS A 14 10.25 6.58 -5.79
CA LYS A 14 10.63 7.88 -6.40
C LYS A 14 9.44 8.80 -6.68
N ASN A 15 8.23 8.25 -6.78
CA ASN A 15 7.01 8.99 -7.06
C ASN A 15 6.09 9.11 -5.85
N TRP A 16 6.58 8.81 -4.64
CA TRP A 16 5.76 8.96 -3.44
C TRP A 16 5.53 10.42 -3.09
N SER A 17 4.31 10.75 -2.69
CA SER A 17 3.94 12.10 -2.25
C SER A 17 4.22 12.35 -0.77
N ASP A 18 4.14 11.33 0.06
CA ASP A 18 4.35 11.39 1.51
C ASP A 18 4.69 10.00 2.09
N THR A 19 4.91 9.96 3.41
CA THR A 19 5.27 8.76 4.18
C THR A 19 4.17 7.71 4.26
N GLU A 20 2.89 8.10 4.16
CA GLU A 20 1.78 7.15 4.29
C GLU A 20 1.75 6.15 3.14
N GLU A 21 2.33 6.52 1.99
CA GLU A 21 2.48 5.63 0.84
C GLU A 21 3.42 4.44 1.09
N GLY A 22 4.26 4.50 2.13
CA GLY A 22 5.10 3.39 2.57
C GLY A 22 4.39 2.40 3.49
N ILE A 23 3.13 2.66 3.87
CA ILE A 23 2.35 1.79 4.74
C ILE A 23 1.66 0.69 3.90
N PRO A 24 1.85 -0.60 4.23
CA PRO A 24 1.14 -1.67 3.54
C PRO A 24 -0.38 -1.57 3.70
N LEU A 25 -1.11 -1.94 2.64
CA LEU A 25 -2.54 -2.18 2.71
C LEU A 25 -2.75 -3.62 3.17
N GLU A 26 -3.36 -3.79 4.34
CA GLU A 26 -3.67 -5.10 4.92
C GLU A 26 -4.85 -5.81 4.26
N THR A 27 -5.71 -5.05 3.57
CA THR A 27 -6.92 -5.57 2.94
C THR A 27 -7.23 -4.81 1.66
N HIS A 28 -8.15 -5.33 0.86
CA HIS A 28 -8.69 -4.64 -0.32
C HIS A 28 -9.67 -3.51 0.01
N TYR A 29 -9.85 -3.13 1.27
CA TYR A 29 -10.82 -2.12 1.68
C TYR A 29 -10.19 -0.79 2.08
N ILE A 30 -10.86 0.31 1.73
CA ILE A 30 -10.55 1.65 2.21
C ILE A 30 -11.78 2.27 2.90
N TYR A 31 -11.51 3.15 3.87
CA TYR A 31 -12.54 3.69 4.77
C TYR A 31 -12.79 5.20 4.58
N THR A 32 -12.46 5.73 3.40
CA THR A 32 -12.63 7.15 3.07
C THR A 32 -13.64 7.37 1.94
N PRO A 33 -14.71 8.16 2.16
CA PRO A 33 -15.64 8.54 1.10
C PRO A 33 -15.03 9.55 0.12
N LYS A 34 -13.97 10.27 0.53
CA LYS A 34 -13.40 11.38 -0.25
C LYS A 34 -12.78 10.87 -1.55
N THR A 35 -13.32 11.31 -2.69
CA THR A 35 -12.79 10.98 -4.02
C THR A 35 -11.41 11.58 -4.25
N THR A 36 -11.12 12.75 -3.69
CA THR A 36 -9.80 13.38 -3.78
C THR A 36 -8.71 12.50 -3.17
N ILE A 37 -8.97 11.91 -1.99
CA ILE A 37 -8.04 10.99 -1.33
C ILE A 37 -7.83 9.73 -2.18
N PHE A 38 -8.90 9.15 -2.74
CA PHE A 38 -8.76 8.01 -3.65
C PHE A 38 -7.91 8.33 -4.88
N ASN A 39 -8.19 9.44 -5.54
CA ASN A 39 -7.47 9.85 -6.74
C ASN A 39 -5.99 10.11 -6.48
N GLN A 40 -5.66 10.69 -5.31
CA GLN A 40 -4.29 11.03 -4.94
C GLN A 40 -3.47 9.79 -4.54
N TYR A 41 -4.02 8.95 -3.66
CA TYR A 41 -3.28 7.90 -2.97
C TYR A 41 -3.40 6.51 -3.59
N TYR A 42 -4.46 6.25 -4.37
CA TYR A 42 -4.81 4.90 -4.81
C TYR A 42 -4.95 4.79 -6.32
N LEU A 43 -5.67 5.71 -6.97
CA LEU A 43 -5.95 5.60 -8.40
C LEU A 43 -4.67 5.58 -9.24
N ASN A 44 -4.59 4.60 -10.16
CA ASN A 44 -3.48 4.34 -11.06
C ASN A 44 -2.14 3.97 -10.40
N LYS A 45 -2.11 3.72 -9.08
CA LYS A 45 -0.89 3.34 -8.39
C LYS A 45 -0.63 1.85 -8.57
N GLU A 46 0.65 1.50 -8.70
CA GLU A 46 1.11 0.12 -8.73
C GLU A 46 1.46 -0.35 -7.30
N VAL A 47 1.05 -1.56 -6.95
CA VAL A 47 1.34 -2.22 -5.68
C VAL A 47 1.87 -3.63 -5.93
N ALA A 48 2.73 -4.13 -5.05
CA ALA A 48 3.21 -5.50 -5.05
C ALA A 48 2.57 -6.28 -3.89
N ASP A 49 2.15 -7.52 -4.17
CA ASP A 49 1.59 -8.44 -3.18
C ASP A 49 2.67 -9.30 -2.50
N CYS A 50 2.27 -10.16 -1.56
CA CYS A 50 3.20 -11.05 -0.83
C CYS A 50 3.97 -12.05 -1.72
N LYS A 51 3.56 -12.26 -2.97
CA LYS A 51 4.25 -13.09 -3.96
C LYS A 51 5.14 -12.28 -4.90
N GLY A 52 5.12 -10.95 -4.77
CA GLY A 52 5.79 -10.03 -5.69
C GLY A 52 5.03 -9.80 -6.99
N THR A 53 3.76 -10.21 -7.09
CA THR A 53 2.92 -9.91 -8.26
C THR A 53 2.51 -8.44 -8.22
N ILE A 54 2.67 -7.73 -9.34
CA ILE A 54 2.34 -6.31 -9.42
C ILE A 54 0.91 -6.11 -9.94
N TYR A 55 0.14 -5.34 -9.18
CA TYR A 55 -1.21 -4.93 -9.52
C TYR A 55 -1.29 -3.41 -9.66
N LYS A 56 -2.19 -2.95 -10.53
CA LYS A 56 -2.56 -1.54 -10.63
C LYS A 56 -3.94 -1.34 -10.02
N ILE A 57 -4.09 -0.35 -9.15
CA ILE A 57 -5.40 0.03 -8.63
C ILE A 57 -6.11 0.89 -9.69
N ILE A 58 -7.23 0.41 -10.22
CA ILE A 58 -7.93 1.04 -11.34
C ILE A 58 -9.24 1.70 -10.93
N ASP A 59 -9.86 1.26 -9.84
CA ASP A 59 -11.14 1.78 -9.37
C ASP A 59 -11.39 1.41 -7.90
N ARG A 60 -12.55 1.82 -7.37
CA ARG A 60 -13.11 1.35 -6.11
C ARG A 60 -14.63 1.15 -6.24
N LYS A 61 -15.13 0.03 -5.74
CA LYS A 61 -16.57 -0.19 -5.58
C LYS A 61 -17.06 0.55 -4.35
N GLN A 62 -18.07 1.40 -4.55
CA GLN A 62 -18.75 2.10 -3.48
C GLN A 62 -19.50 1.11 -2.57
N PRO A 63 -19.77 1.45 -1.30
CA PRO A 63 -20.59 0.61 -0.44
C PRO A 63 -21.99 0.42 -1.05
N ASP A 64 -22.44 -0.83 -1.16
CA ASP A 64 -23.79 -1.13 -1.69
C ASP A 64 -24.91 -0.64 -0.78
N ASN A 65 -24.63 -0.43 0.51
CA ASN A 65 -25.60 0.02 1.49
C ASN A 65 -25.63 1.55 1.57
N PHE A 66 -26.76 2.13 1.19
CA PHE A 66 -27.06 3.56 1.25
C PHE A 66 -26.76 4.20 2.63
N TRP A 67 -27.02 3.48 3.73
CA TRP A 67 -26.73 3.96 5.08
C TRP A 67 -25.23 4.15 5.34
N ARG A 68 -24.37 3.34 4.72
CA ARG A 68 -22.91 3.49 4.83
C ARG A 68 -22.41 4.74 4.10
N VAL A 69 -23.15 5.19 3.09
CA VAL A 69 -22.86 6.43 2.36
C VAL A 69 -23.35 7.63 3.16
N ILE A 70 -24.57 7.60 3.69
CA ILE A 70 -25.09 8.69 4.54
C ILE A 70 -24.24 8.89 5.79
N PHE A 71 -23.91 7.81 6.49
CA PHE A 71 -23.15 7.86 7.74
C PHE A 71 -21.64 7.78 7.52
N SER A 72 -21.15 8.20 6.34
CA SER A 72 -19.72 8.12 6.01
C SER A 72 -18.82 9.03 6.86
N PHE A 73 -19.42 9.94 7.64
CA PHE A 73 -18.70 10.76 8.62
C PHE A 73 -18.36 9.97 9.90
N ILE A 74 -18.99 8.83 10.14
CA ILE A 74 -18.70 7.96 11.29
C ILE A 74 -17.49 7.07 10.94
N PRO A 75 -16.41 7.08 11.75
CA PRO A 75 -15.25 6.23 11.53
C PRO A 75 -15.63 4.75 11.39
N GLY A 76 -15.06 4.08 10.40
CA GLY A 76 -15.27 2.64 10.16
C GLY A 76 -16.59 2.26 9.47
N VAL A 77 -17.52 3.20 9.25
CA VAL A 77 -18.82 2.91 8.62
C VAL A 77 -18.72 2.88 7.09
N TYR A 78 -18.03 3.85 6.49
CA TYR A 78 -17.77 3.83 5.06
C TYR A 78 -16.72 2.76 4.76
N LYS A 79 -17.01 1.87 3.80
CA LYS A 79 -16.13 0.78 3.40
C LYS A 79 -16.26 0.54 1.91
N ALA A 80 -15.26 0.95 1.13
CA ALA A 80 -15.18 0.74 -0.31
C ALA A 80 -14.12 -0.32 -0.63
N GLU A 81 -14.40 -1.17 -1.62
CA GLU A 81 -13.48 -2.22 -2.09
C GLU A 81 -12.65 -1.69 -3.26
N LEU A 82 -11.33 -1.75 -3.16
CA LEU A 82 -10.41 -1.42 -4.24
C LEU A 82 -10.49 -2.47 -5.36
N VAL A 83 -10.42 -2.00 -6.60
CA VAL A 83 -10.37 -2.84 -7.79
C VAL A 83 -8.94 -2.89 -8.31
N PHE A 84 -8.37 -4.09 -8.30
CA PHE A 84 -7.00 -4.37 -8.73
C PHE A 84 -6.98 -5.00 -10.12
N GLN A 85 -6.13 -4.48 -10.98
CA GLN A 85 -5.82 -5.04 -12.29
C GLN A 85 -4.44 -5.69 -12.23
N ASN A 86 -4.35 -6.99 -12.51
CA ASN A 86 -3.07 -7.69 -12.63
C ASN A 86 -2.30 -7.13 -13.85
N THR A 87 -1.03 -6.77 -13.66
CA THR A 87 -0.19 -6.16 -14.71
C THR A 87 0.65 -7.18 -15.49
N SER A 88 0.59 -8.47 -15.11
CA SER A 88 1.47 -9.56 -15.56
C SER A 88 2.96 -9.35 -15.24
N LYS A 89 3.30 -8.32 -14.46
CA LYS A 89 4.66 -8.05 -14.00
C LYS A 89 4.86 -8.61 -12.59
N THR A 90 6.12 -8.87 -12.26
CA THR A 90 6.55 -9.28 -10.93
C THR A 90 7.73 -8.43 -10.47
N ILE A 91 7.87 -8.25 -9.16
CA ILE A 91 9.05 -7.68 -8.50
C ILE A 91 9.71 -8.74 -7.62
N THR A 92 11.04 -8.74 -7.58
CA THR A 92 11.80 -9.62 -6.70
C THR A 92 11.94 -8.99 -5.32
N LEU A 93 12.16 -9.82 -4.28
CA LEU A 93 12.40 -9.31 -2.93
C LEU A 93 13.53 -8.27 -2.88
N PRO A 94 14.73 -8.49 -3.46
CA PRO A 94 15.80 -7.49 -3.44
C PRO A 94 15.40 -6.15 -4.07
N ALA A 95 14.72 -6.19 -5.22
CA ALA A 95 14.26 -4.98 -5.91
C ALA A 95 13.19 -4.24 -5.09
N LEU A 96 12.28 -4.96 -4.44
CA LEU A 96 11.26 -4.36 -3.59
C LEU A 96 11.87 -3.74 -2.32
N LYS A 97 12.87 -4.39 -1.70
CA LYS A 97 13.63 -3.81 -0.58
C LYS A 97 14.31 -2.51 -0.99
N GLU A 98 15.00 -2.50 -2.14
CA GLU A 98 15.67 -1.30 -2.65
C GLU A 98 14.68 -0.15 -2.87
N ASP A 99 13.53 -0.43 -3.50
CA ASP A 99 12.48 0.56 -3.72
C ASP A 99 11.91 1.09 -2.39
N LEU A 100 11.57 0.22 -1.44
CA LEU A 100 11.02 0.60 -0.14
C LEU A 100 12.02 1.44 0.67
N ILE A 101 13.28 1.00 0.78
CA ILE A 101 14.35 1.73 1.49
C ILE A 101 14.54 3.12 0.89
N MET A 102 14.51 3.23 -0.44
CA MET A 102 14.58 4.53 -1.12
C MET A 102 13.39 5.44 -0.75
N GLY A 103 12.20 4.87 -0.62
CA GLY A 103 11.00 5.58 -0.17
C GLY A 103 11.08 6.05 1.27
N ILE A 104 11.52 5.19 2.18
CA ILE A 104 11.72 5.52 3.59
C ILE A 104 12.70 6.70 3.72
N LYS A 105 13.85 6.61 3.04
CA LYS A 105 14.89 7.66 3.08
C LYS A 105 14.43 9.00 2.50
N ARG A 106 13.53 8.99 1.52
CA ARG A 106 13.03 10.22 0.87
C ARG A 106 12.37 11.18 1.87
N PHE A 107 11.72 10.64 2.89
CA PHE A 107 10.99 11.41 3.88
C PHE A 107 11.66 11.42 5.25
N GLU A 108 12.91 10.97 5.33
CA GLU A 108 13.69 11.03 6.57
C GLU A 108 13.92 12.49 6.99
N THR A 109 13.68 12.76 8.26
CA THR A 109 14.06 14.00 8.93
C THR A 109 14.97 13.68 10.12
N GLU A 110 15.61 14.69 10.71
CA GLU A 110 16.42 14.48 11.92
C GLU A 110 15.60 13.88 13.07
N ASP A 111 14.31 14.21 13.16
CA ASP A 111 13.40 13.69 14.19
C ASP A 111 13.03 12.21 13.96
N THR A 112 13.03 11.74 12.71
CA THR A 112 12.62 10.36 12.37
C THR A 112 13.79 9.41 12.13
N LYS A 113 15.03 9.88 12.18
CA LYS A 113 16.25 9.14 11.82
C LYS A 113 16.40 7.77 12.50
N ASN A 114 16.10 7.68 13.79
CA ASN A 114 16.18 6.41 14.52
C ASN A 114 15.11 5.42 14.03
N ILE A 115 13.87 5.89 13.84
CA ILE A 115 12.77 5.09 13.33
C ILE A 115 13.07 4.61 11.90
N THR A 116 13.60 5.51 11.05
CA THR A 116 14.05 5.17 9.69
C THR A 116 15.10 4.07 9.71
N LYS A 117 16.09 4.16 10.60
CA LYS A 117 17.16 3.16 10.70
C LYS A 117 16.61 1.79 11.10
N ASP A 118 15.72 1.73 12.08
CA ASP A 118 15.12 0.48 12.53
C ASP A 118 14.27 -0.14 11.42
N TRP A 119 13.44 0.66 10.74
CA TRP A 119 12.60 0.19 9.63
C TRP A 119 13.43 -0.31 8.43
N ILE A 120 14.55 0.34 8.11
CA ILE A 120 15.48 -0.14 7.08
C ILE A 120 16.10 -1.48 7.50
N ALA A 121 16.53 -1.63 8.76
CA ALA A 121 17.11 -2.87 9.24
C ALA A 121 16.11 -4.04 9.20
N GLU A 122 14.86 -3.80 9.59
CA GLU A 122 13.75 -4.76 9.45
C GLU A 122 13.54 -5.14 7.98
N THR A 123 13.48 -4.15 7.08
CA THR A 123 13.35 -4.38 5.63
C THR A 123 14.52 -5.19 5.07
N GLU A 124 15.75 -4.89 5.47
CA GLU A 124 16.96 -5.58 5.01
C GLU A 124 17.01 -7.03 5.51
N SER A 125 16.55 -7.30 6.73
CA SER A 125 16.59 -8.62 7.35
C SER A 125 15.51 -9.60 6.87
N ALA A 126 14.40 -9.11 6.31
CA ALA A 126 13.29 -9.96 5.86
C ALA A 126 13.72 -10.98 4.78
N ASN A 127 13.33 -12.25 4.91
CA ASN A 127 13.70 -13.33 3.99
C ASN A 127 12.66 -13.57 2.88
N SER A 128 11.49 -12.94 2.99
CA SER A 128 10.42 -12.99 2.01
C SER A 128 9.68 -11.66 1.93
N ILE A 129 8.92 -11.44 0.84
CA ILE A 129 8.08 -10.24 0.73
C ILE A 129 6.98 -10.27 1.80
N ARG A 130 6.42 -11.44 2.09
CA ARG A 130 5.44 -11.62 3.17
C ARG A 130 6.00 -11.20 4.53
N GLU A 131 7.19 -11.68 4.89
CA GLU A 131 7.86 -11.30 6.14
C GLU A 131 8.15 -9.80 6.20
N MET A 132 8.58 -9.21 5.08
CA MET A 132 8.83 -7.77 4.99
C MET A 132 7.57 -6.93 5.22
N LEU A 133 6.41 -7.41 4.78
CA LEU A 133 5.15 -6.64 4.84
C LEU A 133 4.31 -6.93 6.08
N ALA A 134 4.36 -8.15 6.62
CA ALA A 134 3.51 -8.59 7.73
C ALA A 134 4.30 -8.86 9.03
N GLY A 135 5.63 -8.73 9.00
CA GLY A 135 6.50 -9.20 10.08
C GLY A 135 6.76 -10.71 10.02
N ALA A 136 7.66 -11.16 10.90
CA ALA A 136 8.00 -12.58 11.09
C ALA A 136 6.98 -13.33 11.95
#